data_AF-A0A011QMA2-F1
#
_entry.id   AF-A0A011QMA2-F1
#
_cell.length_a   1.000
_cell.length_b   1.000
_cell.length_c   1.000
_cell.angle_alpha   90.00
_cell.angle_beta   90.00
_cell.angle_gamma   90.00
#
_symmetry.space_group_name_H-M   'P 1'
#
loop_
_entity.id
_entity.type
_entity.pdbx_description
1 polymer ?
#
loop_
_entity_poly.entity_id
_entity_poly.type
_entity_poly.pdbx_seq_one_letter_code
_entity_poly.pdbx_strand_id
1 'polypeptide(L)'
;MKTLTAPPPSDPATSIDRSPPPFPRHLNEIREHGLCAEKAKDTAPYASPSQRVCTLAGALSANHSPDPVTPMTTKVCVKCKQEKPLLEFHKNSRSADGLHSYCKECNRAQALAHIKAEKARKALLRAAKKAAASSQ
;
A
#
# COMPACT_ATOMS: atom_id res chain seq x y z
N MET A 1 9.04 -31.28 55.73
CA MET A 1 8.92 -29.83 55.53
C MET A 1 9.61 -29.40 54.24
N LYS A 2 8.90 -29.55 53.11
CA LYS A 2 9.24 -29.00 51.79
C LYS A 2 7.91 -28.75 51.09
N THR A 3 7.45 -27.51 51.11
CA THR A 3 6.19 -27.10 50.48
C THR A 3 6.43 -27.05 48.96
N LEU A 4 5.89 -28.04 48.24
CA LEU A 4 5.88 -28.03 46.78
C LEU A 4 4.72 -27.14 46.33
N THR A 5 5.01 -25.90 45.98
CA THR A 5 4.08 -24.99 45.31
C THR A 5 3.79 -25.54 43.91
N ALA A 6 2.51 -25.85 43.64
CA ALA A 6 2.05 -26.25 42.31
C ALA A 6 2.13 -25.06 41.31
N PRO A 7 2.43 -25.29 40.03
CA PRO A 7 2.40 -24.26 38.99
C PRO A 7 0.96 -23.77 38.71
N PRO A 8 0.78 -22.52 38.24
CA PRO A 8 -0.55 -21.98 37.95
C PRO A 8 -1.21 -22.68 36.75
N PRO A 9 -2.55 -22.73 36.69
CA PRO A 9 -3.27 -23.31 35.56
C PRO A 9 -3.06 -22.45 34.31
N SER A 10 -2.69 -23.11 33.21
CA SER A 10 -2.62 -22.54 31.87
C SER A 10 -4.03 -22.09 31.44
N ASP A 11 -4.17 -20.80 31.14
CA ASP A 11 -5.40 -20.19 30.66
C ASP A 11 -5.97 -20.93 29.42
N PRO A 12 -7.28 -21.23 29.38
CA PRO A 12 -7.90 -21.84 28.22
C PRO A 12 -7.96 -20.86 27.06
N ALA A 13 -7.31 -21.25 25.97
CA ALA A 13 -7.55 -20.89 24.58
C ALA A 13 -8.60 -19.78 24.37
N THR A 14 -8.12 -18.55 24.15
CA THR A 14 -8.92 -17.53 23.48
C THR A 14 -9.23 -18.06 22.08
N SER A 15 -10.43 -18.61 21.92
CA SER A 15 -11.02 -18.93 20.63
C SER A 15 -11.26 -17.62 19.89
N ILE A 16 -10.20 -17.07 19.31
CA ILE A 16 -10.32 -16.00 18.33
C ILE A 16 -10.92 -16.68 17.11
N ASP A 17 -12.25 -16.68 17.08
CA ASP A 17 -13.06 -16.97 15.91
C ASP A 17 -12.52 -16.12 14.76
N ARG A 18 -11.69 -16.75 13.90
CA ARG A 18 -11.19 -16.16 12.66
C ARG A 18 -12.29 -16.19 11.61
N SER A 19 -13.52 -15.83 11.97
CA SER A 19 -14.54 -15.56 10.97
C SER A 19 -14.11 -14.30 10.20
N PRO A 20 -13.86 -14.41 8.89
CA PRO A 20 -13.63 -13.22 8.08
C PRO A 20 -14.88 -12.33 8.17
N PRO A 21 -14.74 -11.00 8.36
CA PRO A 21 -15.90 -10.12 8.33
C PRO A 21 -16.61 -10.27 6.98
N PRO A 22 -17.95 -10.18 6.95
CA PRO A 22 -18.69 -10.28 5.70
C PRO A 22 -18.16 -9.24 4.71
N PHE A 23 -17.79 -9.71 3.52
CA PHE A 23 -17.40 -8.87 2.39
C PHE A 23 -18.44 -7.76 2.22
N PRO A 24 -18.07 -6.47 2.16
CA PRO A 24 -18.98 -5.49 1.58
C PRO A 24 -19.06 -5.82 0.10
N ARG A 25 -20.23 -6.27 -0.34
CA ARG A 25 -20.61 -6.20 -1.75
C ARG A 25 -20.69 -4.71 -2.12
N HIS A 26 -19.60 -4.16 -2.61
CA HIS A 26 -19.70 -2.99 -3.47
C HIS A 26 -18.69 -3.13 -4.61
N LEU A 27 -19.05 -4.04 -5.51
CA LEU A 27 -18.57 -4.11 -6.88
C LEU A 27 -19.81 -3.99 -7.77
N ASN A 28 -20.26 -2.77 -8.04
CA ASN A 28 -20.62 -2.30 -9.37
C ASN A 28 -21.06 -0.83 -9.34
N GLU A 29 -20.97 -0.17 -10.50
CA GLU A 29 -21.18 1.26 -10.78
C GLU A 29 -20.03 2.12 -10.27
N ILE A 30 -18.96 2.34 -11.05
CA ILE A 30 -19.01 3.13 -12.29
C ILE A 30 -18.09 2.51 -13.35
N ARG A 31 -18.67 1.67 -14.21
CA ARG A 31 -18.28 1.56 -15.62
C ARG A 31 -19.13 2.60 -16.36
N GLU A 32 -18.71 3.00 -17.56
CA GLU A 32 -19.32 4.02 -18.43
C GLU A 32 -18.68 5.44 -18.33
N HIS A 33 -17.42 5.57 -18.73
CA HIS A 33 -17.06 6.69 -19.61
C HIS A 33 -16.40 6.11 -20.85
N GLY A 34 -17.23 5.98 -21.88
CA GLY A 34 -16.86 5.53 -23.21
C GLY A 34 -15.79 6.43 -23.84
N LEU A 35 -14.94 5.76 -24.60
CA LEU A 35 -13.96 6.35 -25.50
C LEU A 35 -14.67 6.98 -26.70
N CYS A 36 -14.41 8.27 -26.94
CA CYS A 36 -14.36 8.88 -28.27
C CYS A 36 -13.13 9.83 -28.21
N ALA A 37 -11.92 9.42 -28.61
CA ALA A 37 -11.44 9.34 -29.99
C ALA A 37 -11.54 10.66 -30.76
N GLU A 38 -10.59 11.56 -30.57
CA GLU A 38 -10.15 12.46 -31.65
C GLU A 38 -8.64 12.44 -31.81
N LYS A 39 -8.24 12.28 -33.07
CA LYS A 39 -6.88 12.24 -33.59
C LYS A 39 -6.33 13.65 -33.73
N ALA A 40 -5.08 13.86 -33.34
CA ALA A 40 -4.19 14.86 -33.93
C ALA A 40 -2.78 14.26 -33.89
N LYS A 41 -2.36 13.48 -34.89
CA LYS A 41 -1.69 13.92 -36.12
C LYS A 41 -0.57 14.95 -35.84
N ASP A 42 0.62 14.38 -35.86
CA ASP A 42 1.93 14.95 -36.12
C ASP A 42 1.93 16.29 -36.86
N THR A 43 2.77 17.24 -36.42
CA THR A 43 3.90 17.82 -37.17
C THR A 43 4.31 19.16 -36.54
N ALA A 44 5.50 19.21 -35.94
CA ALA A 44 6.43 20.34 -36.08
C ALA A 44 7.82 19.91 -35.60
N PRO A 45 8.72 19.53 -36.53
CA PRO A 45 10.13 19.35 -36.26
C PRO A 45 10.83 20.72 -36.26
N TYR A 46 11.99 20.78 -35.58
CA TYR A 46 13.08 21.76 -35.77
C TYR A 46 13.33 22.80 -34.67
N ALA A 47 14.64 22.98 -34.41
CA ALA A 47 15.36 23.95 -33.58
C ALA A 47 15.41 23.65 -32.06
N SER A 48 16.55 23.44 -31.40
CA SER A 48 17.96 23.53 -31.79
C SER A 48 18.83 22.89 -30.69
N PRO A 49 19.81 22.01 -30.99
CA PRO A 49 20.78 21.52 -30.01
C PRO A 49 22.04 22.40 -30.05
N SER A 50 22.04 23.52 -29.33
CA SER A 50 23.29 24.24 -29.06
C SER A 50 23.14 25.22 -27.91
N GLN A 51 23.22 24.72 -26.67
CA GLN A 51 23.79 25.48 -25.56
C GLN A 51 24.56 24.51 -24.65
N ARG A 52 25.81 24.27 -25.03
CA ARG A 52 26.88 23.98 -24.07
C ARG A 52 27.03 25.23 -23.19
N VAL A 53 26.66 25.14 -21.92
CA VAL A 53 27.22 26.00 -20.89
C VAL A 53 27.76 25.10 -19.77
N CYS A 54 29.09 24.94 -19.77
CA CYS A 54 29.83 24.47 -18.61
C CYS A 54 30.04 25.68 -17.70
N THR A 55 29.28 25.79 -16.62
CA THR A 55 29.63 26.70 -15.52
C THR A 55 29.63 25.91 -14.23
N LEU A 56 30.83 25.53 -13.80
CA LEU A 56 31.16 25.17 -12.43
C LEU A 56 31.11 26.44 -11.58
N ALA A 57 30.16 26.56 -10.65
CA ALA A 57 30.27 27.31 -9.40
C ALA A 57 28.89 27.45 -8.76
N GLY A 58 28.78 27.16 -7.46
CA GLY A 58 27.66 27.64 -6.65
C GLY A 58 27.06 26.60 -5.72
N ALA A 59 27.64 26.54 -4.53
CA ALA A 59 27.09 26.00 -3.29
C ALA A 59 25.56 25.82 -3.24
N LEU A 60 25.16 24.58 -2.88
CA LEU A 60 24.18 24.26 -1.84
C LEU A 60 23.14 25.36 -1.57
N SER A 61 22.03 25.34 -2.30
CA SER A 61 20.78 26.00 -1.89
C SER A 61 19.67 24.97 -1.76
N ALA A 62 19.84 24.06 -0.80
CA ALA A 62 18.71 23.32 -0.24
C ALA A 62 18.08 24.17 0.86
N ASN A 63 17.36 25.24 0.45
CA ASN A 63 16.41 25.91 1.32
C ASN A 63 15.23 24.96 1.55
N HIS A 64 15.40 23.99 2.45
CA HIS A 64 14.28 23.28 3.05
C HIS A 64 13.73 24.18 4.16
N SER A 65 12.75 25.01 3.82
CA SER A 65 11.88 25.63 4.81
C SER A 65 10.66 24.73 4.94
N PRO A 66 10.61 23.76 5.88
CA PRO A 66 9.34 23.14 6.21
C PRO A 66 8.55 24.15 7.04
N ASP A 67 7.60 24.79 6.38
CA ASP A 67 6.62 25.68 7.00
C ASP A 67 5.88 24.97 8.16
N PRO A 68 5.49 25.73 9.20
CA PRO A 68 5.08 25.20 10.50
C PRO A 68 3.84 24.30 10.43
N VAL A 69 4.07 23.06 10.86
CA VAL A 69 3.17 22.07 11.46
C VAL A 69 1.82 22.65 11.90
N THR A 70 0.76 22.37 11.13
CA THR A 70 -0.58 22.08 11.66
C THR A 70 -1.35 21.26 10.63
N PRO A 71 -1.61 19.99 10.95
CA PRO A 71 -2.95 19.73 11.50
C PRO A 71 -2.82 19.10 12.89
N MET A 72 -3.64 19.57 13.83
CA MET A 72 -3.74 19.12 15.23
C MET A 72 -4.14 17.65 15.41
N THR A 73 -4.07 16.85 14.34
CA THR A 73 -4.46 15.44 14.30
C THR A 73 -3.34 14.66 13.61
N THR A 74 -2.48 14.07 14.44
CA THR A 74 -1.54 13.02 14.02
C THR A 74 -2.10 11.68 14.45
N LYS A 75 -1.76 10.62 13.71
CA LYS A 75 -2.13 9.24 14.04
C LYS A 75 -0.89 8.37 13.99
N VAL A 76 -0.79 7.44 14.92
CA VAL A 76 0.28 6.45 14.95
C VAL A 76 -0.08 5.30 14.01
N CYS A 77 0.83 4.98 13.08
CA CYS A 77 0.68 3.80 12.23
C CYS A 77 0.94 2.52 13.03
N VAL A 78 0.01 1.56 13.03
CA VAL A 78 0.18 0.30 13.79
C VAL A 78 1.36 -0.56 13.29
N LYS A 79 1.75 -0.40 12.02
CA LYS A 79 2.77 -1.24 11.39
C LYS A 79 4.20 -0.70 11.55
N CYS A 80 4.43 0.58 11.30
CA CYS A 80 5.75 1.21 11.48
C CYS A 80 5.90 1.98 12.79
N LYS A 81 4.82 2.12 13.57
CA LYS A 81 4.78 2.82 14.87
C LYS A 81 5.24 4.28 14.82
N GLN A 82 5.18 4.89 13.64
CA GLN A 82 5.52 6.30 13.45
C GLN A 82 4.28 7.18 13.55
N GLU A 83 4.43 8.33 14.18
CA GLU A 83 3.45 9.41 14.17
C GLU A 83 3.48 10.10 12.81
N LYS A 84 2.34 10.11 12.13
CA LYS A 84 2.19 10.74 10.82
C LYS A 84 0.91 11.59 10.79
N PRO A 85 0.86 12.66 9.98
CA PRO A 85 -0.35 13.45 9.83
C PRO A 85 -1.49 12.59 9.24
N LEU A 86 -2.76 12.91 9.55
CA LEU A 86 -3.91 12.17 8.97
C LEU A 86 -3.89 12.12 7.43
N LEU A 87 -3.25 13.10 6.77
CA LEU A 87 -3.06 13.15 5.32
C LEU A 87 -2.23 11.98 4.76
N GLU A 88 -1.38 11.37 5.59
CA GLU A 88 -0.55 10.20 5.25
C GLU A 88 -1.30 8.87 5.43
N PHE A 89 -2.57 8.91 5.81
CA PHE A 89 -3.45 7.75 5.93
C PHE A 89 -4.48 7.75 4.80
N HIS A 90 -4.90 6.56 4.37
CA HIS A 90 -6.00 6.44 3.41
C HIS A 90 -7.34 6.65 4.11
N LYS A 91 -8.26 7.34 3.43
CA LYS A 91 -9.65 7.48 3.86
C LYS A 91 -10.33 6.12 3.81
N ASN A 92 -10.99 5.75 4.90
CA ASN A 92 -11.73 4.51 5.03
C ASN A 92 -13.04 4.79 5.77
N SER A 93 -14.15 4.84 5.05
CA SER A 93 -15.48 5.09 5.64
C SER A 93 -15.97 3.97 6.56
N ARG A 94 -15.31 2.80 6.55
CA ARG A 94 -15.66 1.66 7.39
C ARG A 94 -15.09 1.74 8.81
N SER A 95 -14.13 2.61 9.07
CA SER A 95 -13.56 2.82 10.40
C SER A 95 -14.27 3.95 11.12
N ALA A 96 -14.39 3.85 12.46
CA ALA A 96 -14.99 4.89 13.30
C ALA A 96 -14.33 6.27 13.07
N ASP A 97 -13.01 6.30 12.89
CA ASP A 97 -12.25 7.53 12.63
C ASP A 97 -12.25 7.98 11.15
N GLY A 98 -12.87 7.21 10.25
CA GLY A 98 -12.82 7.49 8.81
C GLY A 98 -11.44 7.28 8.14
N LEU A 99 -10.46 6.71 8.85
CA LEU A 99 -9.08 6.55 8.39
C LEU A 99 -8.50 5.16 8.66
N HIS A 100 -7.68 4.68 7.74
CA HIS A 100 -6.99 3.40 7.85
C HIS A 100 -6.05 3.35 9.07
N SER A 101 -5.77 2.15 9.61
CA SER A 101 -4.80 1.94 10.70
C SER A 101 -3.33 1.99 10.27
N TYR A 102 -3.07 2.00 8.96
CA TYR A 102 -1.73 1.97 8.36
C TYR A 102 -1.53 3.24 7.53
N CYS A 103 -0.31 3.77 7.55
CA CYS A 103 0.08 4.84 6.63
C CYS A 103 0.12 4.35 5.18
N LYS A 104 0.08 5.28 4.23
CA LYS A 104 0.18 5.04 2.78
C LYS A 104 1.38 4.18 2.40
N GLU A 105 2.53 4.46 3.00
CA GLU A 105 3.77 3.69 2.75
C GLU A 105 3.63 2.23 3.16
N CYS A 106 3.14 1.99 4.39
CA CYS A 106 2.91 0.64 4.90
C CYS A 106 1.86 -0.12 4.09
N ASN A 107 0.81 0.58 3.64
CA ASN A 107 -0.22 0.03 2.77
C ASN A 107 0.37 -0.37 1.41
N ARG A 108 1.16 0.51 0.78
CA ARG A 108 1.86 0.22 -0.48
C ARG A 108 2.79 -0.98 -0.34
N ALA A 109 3.61 -1.02 0.72
CA ALA A 109 4.51 -2.15 0.97
C ALA A 109 3.74 -3.47 1.13
N GLN A 110 2.60 -3.44 1.83
CA GLN A 110 1.73 -4.60 1.99
C GLN A 110 1.11 -5.04 0.66
N ALA A 111 0.61 -4.10 -0.15
CA ALA A 111 0.03 -4.39 -1.46
C ALA A 111 1.05 -5.04 -2.39
N LEU A 112 2.29 -4.54 -2.44
CA LEU A 112 3.37 -5.11 -3.23
C LEU A 112 3.73 -6.53 -2.78
N ALA A 113 3.84 -6.75 -1.47
CA ALA A 113 4.09 -8.08 -0.91
C ALA A 113 2.98 -9.08 -1.30
N HIS A 114 1.73 -8.65 -1.23
CA HIS A 114 0.57 -9.46 -1.64
C HIS A 114 0.61 -9.79 -3.14
N ILE A 115 0.86 -8.81 -4.00
CA ILE A 115 0.96 -9.01 -5.46
C ILE A 115 2.08 -10.01 -5.78
N LYS A 116 3.25 -9.90 -5.13
CA LYS A 116 4.38 -10.80 -5.34
C LYS A 116 4.03 -12.23 -4.94
N ALA A 117 3.45 -12.43 -3.76
CA ALA A 117 3.05 -13.74 -3.26
C ALA A 117 1.99 -14.39 -4.16
N GLU A 118 0.97 -13.63 -4.54
CA GLU A 118 -0.13 -14.14 -5.37
C GLU A 118 0.33 -14.46 -6.80
N LYS A 119 1.26 -13.69 -7.36
CA LYS A 119 1.88 -14.00 -8.66
C LYS A 119 2.61 -15.34 -8.61
N ALA A 120 3.41 -15.57 -7.58
CA ALA A 120 4.13 -16.84 -7.39
C ALA A 120 3.16 -18.02 -7.23
N ARG A 121 2.15 -17.88 -6.37
CA ARG A 121 1.11 -18.90 -6.17
C ARG A 121 0.39 -19.25 -7.47
N LYS A 122 -0.02 -18.25 -8.26
CA LYS A 122 -0.68 -18.46 -9.55
C LYS A 122 0.22 -19.14 -10.58
N ALA A 123 1.52 -18.82 -10.59
CA ALA A 123 2.48 -19.50 -11.45
C ALA A 123 2.60 -20.99 -11.11
N LEU A 124 2.72 -21.31 -9.81
CA LEU A 124 2.76 -22.69 -9.34
C LEU A 124 1.48 -23.45 -9.69
N LEU A 125 0.32 -22.85 -9.44
CA LEU A 125 -0.98 -23.45 -9.78
C LEU A 125 -1.11 -23.72 -11.28
N ARG A 126 -0.64 -22.79 -12.14
CA ARG A 126 -0.64 -22.98 -13.60
C ARG A 126 0.30 -24.10 -14.02
N ALA A 127 1.50 -24.18 -13.45
CA ALA A 127 2.45 -25.25 -13.74
C ALA A 127 1.88 -26.63 -13.35
N ALA A 128 1.29 -26.74 -12.16
CA ALA A 128 0.63 -27.96 -11.69
C ALA A 128 -0.51 -28.39 -12.62
N LYS A 129 -1.36 -27.44 -13.05
CA LYS A 129 -2.44 -27.70 -14.01
C LYS A 129 -1.91 -28.20 -15.36
N LYS A 130 -0.81 -27.61 -15.85
CA LYS A 130 -0.19 -28.04 -17.12
C LYS A 130 0.37 -29.46 -17.02
N ALA A 131 1.05 -29.80 -15.92
CA ALA A 131 1.58 -31.13 -15.69
C ALA A 131 0.46 -32.19 -15.66
N ALA A 132 -0.65 -31.90 -14.98
CA ALA A 132 -1.82 -32.77 -14.95
C ALA A 132 -2.47 -32.97 -16.34
N ALA A 133 -2.46 -31.94 -17.19
CA ALA A 133 -2.98 -32.03 -18.55
C ALA A 133 -2.05 -32.79 -19.53
N SER A 134 -0.75 -32.82 -19.26
CA SER A 134 0.24 -33.53 -20.11
C SER A 134 0.39 -35.02 -19.79
N SER A 135 -0.25 -35.51 -18.72
CA SER A 135 -0.19 -36.92 -18.31
C SER A 135 -1.43 -37.73 -18.76
N GLN A 136 -2.22 -37.17 -19.68
CA GLN A 136 -3.41 -37.78 -20.27
C GLN A 136 -3.24 -37.96 -21.77
#